data_AF-A0A4R4NE59-F1
#
_entry.id   AF-A0A4R4NE59-F1
#
_cell.length_a   1.000
_cell.length_b   1.000
_cell.length_c   1.000
_cell.angle_alpha   90.00
_cell.angle_beta   90.00
_cell.angle_gamma   90.00
#
_symmetry.space_group_name_H-M   'P 1'
#
loop_
_entity.id
_entity.type
_entity.pdbx_description
1 polymer ?
#
loop_
_entity_poly.entity_id
_entity_poly.type
_entity_poly.pdbx_seq_one_letter_code
_entity_poly.pdbx_strand_id
1 'polypeptide(L)' 'MIVLNGGSSSGKSGIARCLQTLLPEPWLTLGVDTLIEAMPASMRTSDTGIGFAPDGGVSVGAEFRA' A
#
# COMPACT_ATOMS: atom_id res chain seq x y z
N MET A 1 -1.52 -10.22 14.24
CA MET A 1 -1.37 -9.50 12.96
C MET A 1 -2.66 -9.65 12.18
N ILE A 2 -3.20 -8.55 11.63
CA ILE A 2 -4.42 -8.55 10.81
C ILE A 2 -4.01 -8.08 9.40
N VAL A 3 -4.46 -8.77 8.36
CA VAL A 3 -4.19 -8.42 6.96
C VAL A 3 -5.50 -8.08 6.26
N LEU A 4 -5.57 -6.87 5.70
CA LEU A 4 -6.73 -6.41 4.91
C LEU A 4 -6.37 -6.47 3.42
N ASN A 5 -6.95 -7.43 2.70
CA ASN A 5 -6.76 -7.57 1.26
C ASN A 5 -8.03 -7.14 0.50
N GLY A 6 -7.86 -6.30 -0.51
CA GLY A 6 -8.96 -5.78 -1.32
C GLY A 6 -8.46 -4.82 -2.38
N GLY A 7 -9.22 -4.69 -3.46
CA GLY A 7 -8.89 -3.80 -4.58
C GLY A 7 -8.70 -2.34 -4.15
N SER A 8 -8.17 -1.51 -5.05
CA SER A 8 -8.11 -0.07 -4.82
C SER A 8 -9.52 0.46 -4.48
N SER A 9 -9.60 1.43 -3.57
CA SER A 9 -10.86 2.01 -3.09
C SER A 9 -11.86 1.06 -2.38
N SER A 10 -11.51 -0.19 -2.08
CA SER A 10 -12.39 -1.13 -1.37
C SER A 10 -12.61 -0.81 0.14
N GLY A 11 -12.16 0.35 0.63
CA GLY A 11 -12.36 0.78 2.01
C GLY A 11 -11.34 0.29 3.05
N LYS A 12 -10.23 -0.33 2.63
CA LYS A 12 -9.21 -0.91 3.55
C LYS A 12 -8.72 0.07 4.62
N SER A 13 -8.37 1.30 4.23
CA SER A 13 -7.85 2.32 5.14
C SER A 13 -8.92 2.80 6.14
N GLY A 14 -10.19 2.83 5.71
CA GLY A 14 -11.32 3.10 6.60
C GLY A 14 -11.51 2.00 7.63
N ILE A 15 -11.50 0.74 7.19
CA ILE A 15 -11.59 -0.44 8.07
C ILE A 15 -10.43 -0.48 9.07
N ALA A 16 -9.19 -0.22 8.63
CA ALA A 16 -8.03 -0.17 9.52
C ALA A 16 -8.19 0.88 10.62
N ARG A 17 -8.71 2.07 10.28
CA ARG A 17 -9.00 3.13 11.26
C ARG A 17 -10.13 2.73 12.22
N CYS A 18 -11.18 2.08 11.73
CA CYS A 18 -12.22 1.52 12.60
C CYS A 18 -11.66 0.47 13.56
N LEU A 19 -10.79 -0.42 13.09
CA LEU A 19 -10.12 -1.42 13.93
C LEU A 19 -9.25 -0.77 15.00
N GLN A 20 -8.47 0.26 14.66
CA GLN A 20 -7.68 1.01 15.65
C GLN A 20 -8.56 1.66 16.74
N THR A 21 -9.78 2.09 16.40
CA THR A 21 -10.74 2.63 17.39
C THR A 21 -11.38 1.54 18.26
N LEU A 22 -11.65 0.36 17.70
CA LEU A 22 -12.43 -0.69 18.36
C LEU A 22 -11.58 -1.69 19.17
N LEU A 23 -10.32 -1.89 18.80
CA LEU A 23 -9.46 -2.86 19.48
C LEU A 23 -8.90 -2.27 20.80
N PRO A 24 -8.79 -3.09 21.86
CA PRO A 24 -8.44 -2.61 23.19
C PRO A 24 -6.98 -2.16 23.32
N GLU A 25 -6.08 -2.77 22.55
CA GLU A 25 -4.66 -2.43 22.51
C GLU A 25 -4.37 -1.49 21.33
N PRO A 26 -3.29 -0.69 21.38
CA PRO A 26 -2.88 0.13 20.23
C PRO A 26 -2.37 -0.75 19.07
N TRP A 27 -2.85 -0.49 17.85
CA TRP A 27 -2.42 -1.20 16.64
C TRP A 27 -1.73 -0.26 15.65
N LEU A 28 -0.53 -0.63 15.20
CA LEU A 28 0.12 0.03 14.07
C LEU A 28 -0.57 -0.38 12.75
N THR A 29 -0.84 0.59 11.89
CA THR A 29 -1.34 0.36 10.53
C THR A 29 -0.23 0.63 9.53
N LEU A 30 0.10 -0.38 8.73
CA LEU A 30 0.98 -0.26 7.57
C LEU A 30 0.19 -0.68 6.33
N GLY A 31 0.37 0.05 5.23
CA GLY A 31 -0.34 -0.19 3.98
C GLY A 31 0.54 0.07 2.76
N VAL A 32 0.04 -0.36 1.59
CA VAL A 32 0.74 -0.19 0.31
C VAL A 32 1.01 1.30 0.02
N ASP A 33 0.08 2.20 0.33
CA ASP A 33 0.26 3.64 0.11
C ASP A 33 1.43 4.19 0.95
N THR A 34 1.49 3.83 2.25
CA THR A 34 2.57 4.22 3.16
C THR A 34 3.91 3.64 2.72
N LEU A 35 3.93 2.40 2.22
CA LEU A 35 5.13 1.78 1.68
C LEU A 35 5.66 2.58 0.47
N ILE A 36 4.80 2.89 -0.50
CA ILE A 36 5.17 3.65 -1.71
C ILE A 36 5.65 5.05 -1.32
N GLU A 37 4.97 5.72 -0.39
CA GLU A 37 5.36 7.04 0.11
C GLU A 37 6.73 7.05 0.79
N ALA A 38 7.13 5.94 1.43
CA ALA A 38 8.42 5.80 2.08
C ALA A 38 9.57 5.42 1.11
N MET A 39 9.26 4.95 -0.10
CA MET A 39 10.28 4.49 -1.06
C MET A 39 11.10 5.63 -1.67
N PRO A 40 12.35 5.40 -2.11
CA PRO A 40 13.09 6.37 -2.92
C PRO A 40 12.30 6.82 -4.16
N ALA A 41 12.48 8.07 -4.59
CA ALA A 41 11.79 8.58 -5.78
C ALA A 41 12.06 7.73 -7.03
N SER A 42 13.28 7.18 -7.16
CA SER A 42 13.66 6.27 -8.25
C SER A 42 12.77 5.03 -8.34
N MET A 43 12.21 4.55 -7.23
CA MET A 43 11.32 3.40 -7.20
C MET A 43 9.90 3.72 -7.68
N ARG A 44 9.55 5.00 -7.87
CA ARG A 44 8.21 5.45 -8.31
C ARG A 44 8.20 6.01 -9.74
N THR A 45 9.37 6.31 -10.28
CA THR A 45 9.51 7.02 -11.57
C THR A 45 10.27 6.22 -12.63
N SER A 46 10.89 5.10 -12.26
CA SER A 46 11.63 4.24 -13.20
C SER A 46 10.83 2.99 -13.57
N ASP A 47 11.12 2.45 -14.76
CA ASP A 47 10.54 1.18 -15.23
C ASP A 47 11.03 -0.03 -14.41
N THR A 48 12.10 0.13 -13.62
CA THR A 48 12.60 -0.90 -12.69
C THR A 48 11.87 -0.90 -11.35
N GLY A 49 11.13 0.18 -11.03
CA GLY A 49 10.31 0.38 -9.84
C GLY A 49 8.86 -0.06 -9.98
N ILE A 50 7.92 0.63 -9.31
CA ILE A 50 6.47 0.41 -9.42
C ILE A 50 5.83 1.45 -10.35
N GLY A 51 4.97 0.98 -11.26
CA GLY A 51 4.23 1.82 -12.20
C GLY A 51 2.71 1.69 -12.02
N PHE A 52 2.01 2.81 -12.23
CA PHE A 52 0.55 2.90 -12.21
C PHE A 52 0.05 3.41 -13.56
N ALA A 53 -0.70 2.56 -14.27
CA ALA A 53 -1.27 2.92 -15.55
C ALA A 53 -2.58 3.72 -15.38
N PRO A 54 -2.99 4.54 -16.38
CA PRO A 54 -4.22 5.34 -16.30
C PRO A 54 -5.50 4.52 -16.10
N ASP A 55 -5.49 3.24 -16.48
CA ASP A 55 -6.59 2.29 -16.31
C ASP A 55 -6.61 1.62 -14.91
N GLY A 56 -5.69 1.99 -14.03
CA GLY A 56 -5.53 1.38 -12.70
C GLY A 56 -4.70 0.11 -12.69
N GLY A 57 -4.12 -0.29 -13.83
CA GLY A 57 -3.15 -1.38 -13.90
C GLY A 57 -1.89 -1.06 -13.08
N VAL A 58 -1.31 -2.09 -12.46
CA VAL A 58 -0.07 -1.98 -11.68
C VAL A 58 0.99 -2.85 -12.33
N SER A 59 2.14 -2.24 -12.65
CA SER A 59 3.34 -2.95 -13.09
C SER A 59 4.42 -2.89 -12.01
N VAL A 60 5.19 -3.96 -11.88
CA VAL A 60 6.29 -4.04 -10.91
C VAL A 60 7.57 -4.52 -11.62
N GLY A 61 8.58 -3.67 -11.60
CA GLY A 61 9.90 -3.94 -12.15
C GLY A 61 10.76 -4.80 -11.23
N ALA A 62 11.96 -5.15 -11.71
CA ALA A 62 12.84 -6.09 -11.02
C ALA A 62 13.39 -5.53 -9.70
N GLU A 63 13.70 -4.24 -9.62
CA GLU A 63 14.24 -3.62 -8.40
C GLU A 63 13.18 -3.50 -7.30
N PHE A 64 11.91 -3.33 -7.68
CA PHE A 64 10.81 -3.35 -6.71
C PHE A 64 10.61 -4.73 -6.05
N ARG A 65 11.01 -5.82 -6.72
CA ARG A 65 10.82 -7.21 -6.26
C ARG A 65 12.01 -7.78 -5.48
N ALA A 66 13.17 -7.12 -5.53
CA ALA A 66 14.41 -7.55 -4.88
C ALA A 66 14.32 -7.40 -3.36
#